data_AF-A0A916W825-F1
#
_entry.id   AF-A0A916W825-F1
#
_cell.length_a   1.000
_cell.length_b   1.000
_cell.length_c   1.000
_cell.angle_alpha   90.00
_cell.angle_beta   90.00
_cell.angle_gamma   90.00
#
_symmetry.space_group_name_H-M   'P 1'
#
loop_
_entity.id
_entity.type
_entity.pdbx_description
1 polymer ?
#
loop_
_entity_poly.entity_id
_entity_poly.type
_entity_poly.pdbx_seq_one_letter_code
_entity_poly.pdbx_strand_id
1 'polypeptide(L)'
;MAQTHKGAKTVDPTDLNSPTWKEYDAKMSALHARAQNVLRNEYAREQKDECLNLQSEAEKRDCLVHEALLTQNNYEVYAKALAALLRVRQPIVDPLEPMPPDRGAKFEKAERAWIIYRNTTCSAMSDAYWGGSIQGQIETACLQDITRKHMDELEALYKDK
;
A
#
# COMPACT_ATOMS: atom_id res chain seq x y z
N MET A 1 -30.11 -31.48 41.52
CA MET A 1 -28.76 -31.33 40.93
C MET A 1 -28.62 -29.89 40.49
N ALA A 2 -27.90 -29.06 41.24
CA ALA A 2 -27.69 -27.66 40.91
C ALA A 2 -26.47 -27.56 39.98
N GLN A 3 -26.68 -27.16 38.73
CA GLN A 3 -25.58 -26.80 37.83
C GLN A 3 -25.14 -25.38 38.17
N THR A 4 -23.92 -25.27 38.69
CA THR A 4 -23.24 -24.00 38.91
C THR A 4 -22.77 -23.46 37.56
N HIS A 5 -23.47 -22.43 37.06
CA HIS A 5 -22.94 -21.60 35.97
C HIS A 5 -21.69 -20.89 36.50
N LYS A 6 -20.51 -21.40 36.13
CA LYS A 6 -19.25 -20.66 36.28
C LYS A 6 -19.39 -19.38 35.47
N GLY A 7 -19.41 -18.24 36.18
CA GLY A 7 -19.44 -16.93 35.57
C GLY A 7 -18.31 -16.79 34.56
N ALA A 8 -18.66 -16.61 33.28
CA ALA A 8 -17.73 -16.08 32.31
C ALA A 8 -17.30 -14.71 32.85
N LYS A 9 -16.00 -14.56 33.15
CA LYS A 9 -15.45 -13.26 33.52
C LYS A 9 -15.77 -12.31 32.37
N THR A 10 -16.61 -11.31 32.64
CA THR A 10 -16.80 -10.17 31.76
C THR A 10 -15.44 -9.50 31.61
N VAL A 11 -14.85 -9.58 30.42
CA VAL A 11 -13.59 -8.89 30.11
C VAL A 11 -13.90 -7.39 30.13
N ASP A 12 -13.15 -6.64 30.93
CA ASP A 12 -13.22 -5.17 30.93
C ASP A 12 -12.75 -4.67 29.55
N PRO A 13 -13.62 -4.02 28.75
CA PRO A 13 -13.25 -3.51 27.42
C PRO A 13 -12.14 -2.46 27.47
N THR A 14 -11.91 -1.85 28.65
CA THR A 14 -10.88 -0.84 28.88
C THR A 14 -9.53 -1.43 29.31
N ASP A 15 -9.44 -2.74 29.58
CA ASP A 15 -8.16 -3.39 29.88
C ASP A 15 -7.33 -3.57 28.59
N LEU A 16 -6.43 -2.62 28.34
CA LEU A 16 -5.47 -2.65 27.24
C LEU A 16 -4.54 -3.88 27.25
N ASN A 17 -4.43 -4.60 28.37
CA ASN A 17 -3.62 -5.82 28.46
C ASN A 17 -4.43 -7.10 28.20
N SER A 18 -5.72 -6.98 27.93
CA SER A 18 -6.59 -8.10 27.60
C SER A 18 -6.15 -8.80 26.30
N PRO A 19 -6.50 -10.09 26.12
CA PRO A 19 -6.16 -10.82 24.89
C PRO A 19 -6.65 -10.12 23.62
N THR A 20 -7.83 -9.48 23.65
CA THR A 20 -8.42 -8.80 22.50
C THR A 20 -7.61 -7.59 22.05
N TRP A 21 -7.12 -6.78 23.00
CA TRP A 21 -6.23 -5.65 22.68
C TRP A 21 -4.87 -6.13 22.16
N LYS A 22 -4.29 -7.19 22.75
CA LYS A 22 -3.06 -7.80 22.24
C LYS A 22 -3.18 -8.32 20.80
N GLU A 23 -4.32 -8.94 20.47
CA GLU A 23 -4.60 -9.40 19.10
C GLU A 23 -4.75 -8.23 18.12
N TYR A 24 -5.43 -7.15 18.53
CA TYR A 24 -5.53 -5.91 17.76
C TYR A 24 -4.15 -5.33 17.48
N ASP A 25 -3.31 -5.14 18.50
CA ASP A 25 -1.97 -4.56 18.37
C ASP A 25 -1.06 -5.43 17.50
N ALA A 26 -1.11 -6.74 17.67
CA ALA A 26 -0.34 -7.68 16.86
C ALA A 26 -0.75 -7.61 15.38
N LYS A 27 -2.04 -7.49 15.10
CA LYS A 27 -2.56 -7.36 13.73
C LYS A 27 -2.15 -6.02 13.10
N MET A 28 -2.28 -4.92 13.84
CA MET A 28 -1.81 -3.60 13.38
C MET A 28 -0.31 -3.63 13.06
N SER A 29 0.49 -4.12 14.00
CA SER A 29 1.95 -4.22 13.85
C SER A 29 2.36 -5.08 12.65
N ALA A 30 1.69 -6.22 12.44
CA ALA A 30 2.00 -7.10 11.31
C ALA A 30 1.69 -6.46 9.95
N LEU A 31 0.57 -5.73 9.85
CA LEU A 31 0.18 -5.04 8.62
C LEU A 31 1.09 -3.85 8.32
N HIS A 32 1.43 -3.09 9.35
CA HIS A 32 2.38 -1.98 9.25
C HIS A 32 3.77 -2.48 8.82
N ALA A 33 4.30 -3.51 9.49
CA ALA A 33 5.58 -4.12 9.12
C ALA A 33 5.56 -4.66 7.68
N ARG A 34 4.45 -5.25 7.22
CA ARG A 34 4.30 -5.68 5.84
C ARG A 34 4.39 -4.51 4.86
N ALA A 35 3.71 -3.41 5.13
CA ALA A 35 3.76 -2.22 4.28
C ALA A 35 5.19 -1.65 4.23
N GLN A 36 5.82 -1.46 5.39
CA GLN A 36 7.20 -0.94 5.47
C GLN A 36 8.22 -1.82 4.76
N ASN A 37 8.08 -3.14 4.84
CA ASN A 37 8.96 -4.08 4.15
C ASN A 37 8.90 -3.91 2.63
N VAL A 38 7.70 -3.74 2.07
CA VAL A 38 7.52 -3.54 0.63
C VAL A 38 8.14 -2.21 0.19
N LEU A 39 7.86 -1.13 0.92
CA LEU A 39 8.39 0.20 0.62
C LEU A 39 9.93 0.23 0.66
N ARG A 40 10.52 -0.33 1.71
CA ARG A 40 11.98 -0.44 1.84
C ARG A 40 12.61 -1.25 0.70
N ASN A 41 11.97 -2.34 0.28
CA ASN A 41 12.46 -3.15 -0.82
C ASN A 41 12.36 -2.41 -2.16
N GLU A 42 11.33 -1.59 -2.36
CA GLU A 42 11.21 -0.73 -3.54
C GLU A 42 12.33 0.31 -3.59
N TYR A 43 12.59 1.04 -2.50
CA TYR A 43 13.70 2.01 -2.46
C TYR A 43 15.07 1.36 -2.64
N ALA A 44 15.28 0.17 -2.05
CA ALA A 44 16.52 -0.57 -2.23
C ALA A 44 16.74 -1.01 -3.69
N ARG A 45 15.67 -1.24 -4.45
CA ARG A 45 15.74 -1.50 -5.90
C ARG A 45 16.02 -0.24 -6.68
N GLU A 46 15.30 0.85 -6.40
CA GLU A 46 15.48 2.15 -7.06
C GLU A 46 16.94 2.62 -7.03
N GLN A 47 17.62 2.47 -5.89
CA GLN A 47 19.01 2.91 -5.73
C GLN A 47 20.03 2.14 -6.58
N LYS A 48 19.70 0.95 -7.10
CA LYS A 48 20.65 0.12 -7.86
C LYS A 48 20.78 0.53 -9.33
N ASP A 49 19.77 1.21 -9.86
CA ASP A 49 19.70 1.71 -11.24
C ASP A 49 20.26 0.72 -12.30
N GLU A 50 19.70 -0.49 -12.31
CA GLU A 50 20.25 -1.64 -13.04
C GLU A 50 20.15 -1.48 -14.57
N CYS A 51 19.32 -0.57 -15.07
CA CYS A 51 19.08 -0.38 -16.51
C CYS A 51 20.08 0.57 -17.20
N LEU A 52 20.86 1.39 -16.47
CA LEU A 52 21.72 2.44 -17.08
C LEU A 52 22.88 1.90 -17.92
N ASN A 53 23.44 0.75 -17.55
CA ASN A 53 24.69 0.25 -18.14
C ASN A 53 24.47 -0.71 -19.32
N LEU A 54 23.22 -0.95 -19.71
CA LEU A 54 22.87 -1.83 -20.83
C LEU A 54 23.30 -1.20 -22.16
N GLN A 55 23.91 -1.99 -23.04
CA GLN A 55 24.53 -1.47 -24.27
C GLN A 55 23.51 -1.31 -25.40
N SER A 56 22.46 -2.13 -25.44
CA SER A 56 21.44 -2.05 -26.49
C SER A 56 20.20 -1.26 -26.04
N GLU A 57 19.65 -0.47 -26.95
CA GLU A 57 18.38 0.26 -26.73
C GLU A 57 17.19 -0.69 -26.50
N ALA A 58 17.23 -1.88 -27.10
CA ALA A 58 16.21 -2.90 -26.86
C ALA A 58 16.30 -3.46 -25.44
N GLU A 59 17.51 -3.77 -24.97
CA GLU A 59 17.76 -4.26 -23.61
C GLU A 59 17.37 -3.22 -22.56
N LYS A 60 17.73 -1.94 -22.79
CA LYS A 60 17.31 -0.84 -21.91
C LYS A 60 15.80 -0.75 -21.81
N ARG A 61 15.10 -0.75 -22.94
CA ARG A 61 13.63 -0.67 -22.96
C ARG A 61 13.01 -1.85 -22.21
N ASP A 62 13.47 -3.06 -22.48
CA ASP A 62 12.90 -4.26 -21.86
C ASP A 62 13.18 -4.28 -20.34
N CYS A 63 14.35 -3.80 -19.91
CA CYS A 63 14.70 -3.56 -18.51
C CYS A 63 13.77 -2.53 -17.85
N LEU A 64 13.57 -1.38 -18.48
CA LEU A 64 12.68 -0.32 -17.94
C LEU A 64 11.25 -0.83 -17.78
N VAL A 65 10.74 -1.60 -18.75
CA VAL A 65 9.41 -2.22 -18.66
C VAL A 65 9.36 -3.21 -17.49
N HIS A 66 10.39 -4.04 -17.32
CA HIS A 66 10.48 -4.96 -16.19
C HIS A 66 10.45 -4.23 -14.85
N GLU A 67 11.27 -3.19 -14.70
CA GLU A 67 11.36 -2.39 -13.49
C GLU A 67 10.03 -1.69 -13.16
N ALA A 68 9.35 -1.11 -14.15
CA ALA A 68 8.04 -0.51 -13.97
C ALA A 68 6.97 -1.53 -13.53
N LEU A 69 7.00 -2.75 -14.07
CA LEU A 69 6.12 -3.84 -13.63
C LEU A 69 6.39 -4.27 -12.20
N LEU A 70 7.65 -4.37 -11.80
CA LEU A 70 8.01 -4.68 -10.41
C LEU A 70 7.55 -3.57 -9.46
N THR A 71 7.75 -2.30 -9.81
CA THR A 71 7.26 -1.16 -9.04
C THR A 71 5.74 -1.16 -8.92
N GLN A 72 5.01 -1.44 -10.00
CA GLN A 72 3.54 -1.61 -9.97
C GLN A 72 3.12 -2.72 -8.99
N ASN A 73 3.75 -3.89 -9.08
CA ASN A 73 3.44 -5.02 -8.20
C ASN A 73 3.71 -4.68 -6.73
N ASN A 74 4.82 -4.01 -6.44
CA ASN A 74 5.14 -3.55 -5.09
C ASN A 74 4.11 -2.55 -4.57
N TYR A 75 3.75 -1.56 -5.37
CA TYR A 75 2.68 -0.63 -5.04
C TYR A 75 1.37 -1.36 -4.70
N GLU A 76 0.95 -2.35 -5.49
CA GLU A 76 -0.29 -3.08 -5.21
C GLU A 76 -0.24 -3.83 -3.88
N VAL A 77 0.89 -4.46 -3.55
CA VAL A 77 1.05 -5.15 -2.27
C VAL A 77 1.07 -4.14 -1.11
N TYR A 78 1.73 -3.01 -1.29
CA TYR A 78 1.79 -1.91 -0.32
C TYR A 78 0.40 -1.31 -0.06
N ALA A 79 -0.32 -0.91 -1.11
CA ALA A 79 -1.67 -0.36 -1.01
C ALA A 79 -2.66 -1.36 -0.39
N LYS A 80 -2.55 -2.66 -0.72
CA LYS A 80 -3.37 -3.71 -0.06
C LYS A 80 -3.08 -3.82 1.43
N ALA A 81 -1.81 -3.69 1.85
CA ALA A 81 -1.45 -3.71 3.27
C ALA A 81 -2.03 -2.49 4.01
N LEU A 82 -1.94 -1.29 3.43
CA LEU A 82 -2.57 -0.08 3.99
C LEU A 82 -4.09 -0.19 4.05
N ALA A 83 -4.74 -0.67 2.99
CA ALA A 83 -6.18 -0.89 2.98
C ALA A 83 -6.64 -1.89 4.06
N ALA A 84 -5.83 -2.92 4.34
CA ALA A 84 -6.07 -3.85 5.42
C ALA A 84 -5.86 -3.22 6.80
N LEU A 85 -4.79 -2.42 6.97
CA LEU A 85 -4.50 -1.67 8.20
C LEU A 85 -5.66 -0.76 8.57
N LEU A 86 -6.16 0.01 7.59
CA LEU A 86 -7.28 0.94 7.78
C LEU A 86 -8.62 0.25 8.10
N ARG A 87 -8.75 -1.04 7.81
CA ARG A 87 -9.94 -1.84 8.16
C ARG A 87 -9.87 -2.48 9.53
N VAL A 88 -8.71 -2.52 10.17
CA VAL A 88 -8.62 -3.06 11.52
C VAL A 88 -9.47 -2.18 12.43
N ARG A 89 -10.40 -2.82 13.13
CA ARG A 89 -11.30 -2.18 14.09
C ARG A 89 -10.73 -2.38 15.47
N GLN A 90 -10.68 -1.31 16.24
CA GLN A 90 -10.38 -1.38 17.66
C GLN A 90 -11.45 -2.24 18.36
N PRO A 91 -11.09 -2.94 19.45
CA PRO A 91 -12.05 -3.58 20.32
C PRO A 91 -13.13 -2.57 20.74
N ILE A 92 -14.41 -2.99 20.71
CA ILE A 92 -15.54 -2.11 21.06
C ILE A 92 -15.47 -1.86 22.58
N VAL A 93 -15.22 -0.62 22.97
CA VAL A 93 -15.17 -0.20 24.37
C VAL A 93 -16.55 0.23 24.87
N ASP A 94 -17.36 0.86 24.01
CA ASP A 94 -18.76 1.20 24.25
C ASP A 94 -19.66 0.62 23.14
N PRO A 95 -20.59 -0.31 23.45
CA PRO A 95 -21.53 -0.87 22.48
C PRO A 95 -22.48 0.15 21.83
N LEU A 96 -22.63 1.35 22.42
CA LEU A 96 -23.46 2.43 21.90
C LEU A 96 -22.70 3.35 20.93
N GLU A 97 -21.38 3.23 20.83
CA GLU A 97 -20.62 4.01 19.87
C GLU A 97 -20.96 3.61 18.43
N PRO A 98 -21.25 4.59 17.56
CA PRO A 98 -21.50 4.30 16.16
C PRO A 98 -20.26 3.69 15.52
N MET A 99 -20.46 2.63 14.74
CA MET A 99 -19.38 1.96 14.03
C MET A 99 -18.61 3.00 13.17
N PRO A 100 -17.28 3.09 13.29
CA PRO A 100 -16.50 3.98 12.46
C PRO A 100 -16.66 3.62 10.96
N PRO A 101 -16.53 4.61 10.05
CA PRO A 101 -16.64 4.36 8.62
C PRO A 101 -15.59 3.34 8.17
N ASP A 102 -15.88 2.58 7.11
CA ASP A 102 -14.89 1.71 6.47
C ASP A 102 -13.80 2.57 5.80
N ARG A 103 -12.75 2.86 6.58
CA ARG A 103 -11.61 3.67 6.14
C ARG A 103 -10.86 2.98 4.99
N GLY A 104 -10.77 1.66 4.99
CA GLY A 104 -10.13 0.92 3.91
C GLY A 104 -10.90 0.98 2.60
N ALA A 105 -12.23 0.93 2.63
CA ALA A 105 -13.03 1.10 1.42
C ALA A 105 -12.91 2.51 0.83
N LYS A 106 -12.83 3.54 1.69
CA LYS A 106 -12.57 4.92 1.26
C LYS A 106 -11.17 5.05 0.64
N PHE A 107 -10.17 4.45 1.27
CA PHE A 107 -8.80 4.40 0.76
C PHE A 107 -8.74 3.72 -0.60
N GLU A 108 -9.29 2.52 -0.77
CA GLU A 108 -9.29 1.83 -2.06
C GLU A 108 -10.02 2.61 -3.16
N LYS A 109 -11.03 3.41 -2.82
CA LYS A 109 -11.68 4.32 -3.77
C LYS A 109 -10.71 5.44 -4.20
N ALA A 110 -9.93 5.99 -3.28
CA ALA A 110 -8.90 6.97 -3.60
C ALA A 110 -7.81 6.35 -4.51
N GLU A 111 -7.33 5.15 -4.17
CA GLU A 111 -6.31 4.45 -4.98
C GLU A 111 -6.79 4.16 -6.41
N ARG A 112 -8.06 3.78 -6.60
CA ARG A 112 -8.64 3.61 -7.95
C ARG A 112 -8.64 4.91 -8.75
N ALA A 113 -8.98 6.04 -8.10
CA ALA A 113 -8.95 7.34 -8.76
C ALA A 113 -7.51 7.76 -9.09
N TRP A 114 -6.57 7.50 -8.20
CA TRP A 114 -5.15 7.77 -8.43
C TRP A 114 -4.57 6.96 -9.59
N ILE A 115 -4.91 5.67 -9.72
CA ILE A 115 -4.47 4.84 -10.87
C ILE A 115 -4.95 5.45 -12.20
N ILE A 116 -6.18 5.95 -12.25
CA ILE A 116 -6.71 6.63 -13.43
C ILE A 116 -5.87 7.88 -13.73
N TYR A 117 -5.68 8.75 -12.73
CA TYR A 117 -4.84 9.94 -12.86
C TYR A 117 -3.44 9.63 -13.39
N ARG A 118 -2.76 8.64 -12.79
CA ARG A 118 -1.42 8.22 -13.19
C ARG A 118 -1.40 7.79 -14.66
N ASN A 119 -2.27 6.86 -15.03
CA ASN A 119 -2.27 6.30 -16.38
C ASN A 119 -2.59 7.38 -17.42
N THR A 120 -3.56 8.26 -17.16
CA THR A 120 -3.89 9.37 -18.07
C THR A 120 -2.76 10.40 -18.16
N THR A 121 -2.06 10.67 -17.06
CA THR A 121 -0.91 11.59 -17.02
C THR A 121 0.25 11.05 -17.84
N CYS A 122 0.59 9.77 -17.67
CA CYS A 122 1.71 9.16 -18.37
C CYS A 122 1.46 8.98 -19.87
N SER A 123 0.23 8.65 -20.26
CA SER A 123 -0.16 8.64 -21.68
C SER A 123 -0.07 10.05 -22.28
N ALA A 124 -0.59 11.08 -21.61
CA ALA A 124 -0.51 12.45 -22.12
C ALA A 124 0.94 12.95 -22.21
N MET A 125 1.81 12.56 -21.27
CA MET A 125 3.24 12.90 -21.30
C MET A 125 3.97 12.21 -22.47
N SER A 126 3.63 10.96 -22.77
CA SER A 126 4.26 10.22 -23.86
C SER A 126 3.82 10.71 -25.25
N ASP A 127 2.62 11.27 -25.38
CA ASP A 127 2.12 11.85 -26.64
C ASP A 127 2.99 12.98 -27.20
N ALA A 128 3.76 13.68 -26.36
CA ALA A 128 4.77 14.65 -26.81
C ALA A 128 5.87 14.03 -27.69
N TYR A 129 6.00 12.70 -27.67
CA TYR A 129 6.97 11.90 -28.42
C TYR A 129 6.30 11.00 -29.46
N TRP A 130 5.05 11.29 -29.83
CA TRP A 130 4.25 10.48 -30.74
C TRP A 130 5.00 10.05 -32.01
N GLY A 131 4.97 8.75 -32.30
CA GLY A 131 5.61 8.16 -33.49
C GLY A 131 7.12 7.96 -33.38
N GLY A 132 7.74 8.37 -32.27
CA GLY A 132 9.13 8.10 -31.95
C GLY A 132 9.32 6.79 -31.18
N SER A 133 10.48 6.17 -31.35
CA SER A 133 10.87 4.94 -30.61
C SER A 133 11.03 5.15 -29.10
N ILE A 134 11.14 6.40 -28.65
CA ILE A 134 11.26 6.76 -27.23
C ILE A 134 9.91 6.86 -26.51
N GLN A 135 8.79 6.99 -27.23
CA GLN A 135 7.46 7.21 -26.64
C GLN A 135 7.12 6.22 -25.53
N GLY A 136 7.28 4.91 -25.77
CA GLY A 136 7.00 3.88 -24.77
C GLY A 136 7.97 3.92 -23.57
N GLN A 137 9.21 4.37 -23.76
CA GLN A 137 10.16 4.54 -22.65
C GLN A 137 9.74 5.71 -21.75
N ILE A 138 9.27 6.81 -22.34
CA ILE A 138 8.74 7.97 -21.60
C ILE A 138 7.52 7.58 -20.77
N GLU A 139 6.58 6.84 -21.34
CA GLU A 139 5.41 6.36 -20.60
C GLU A 139 5.81 5.43 -19.44
N THR A 140 6.71 4.48 -19.70
CA THR A 140 7.20 3.51 -18.70
C THR A 140 7.91 4.21 -17.54
N ALA A 141 8.82 5.15 -17.84
CA ALA A 141 9.51 5.94 -16.83
C ALA A 141 8.52 6.77 -16.00
N CYS A 142 7.53 7.39 -16.65
CA CYS A 142 6.48 8.13 -15.94
C CYS A 142 5.69 7.23 -14.98
N LEU A 143 5.28 6.04 -15.42
CA LEU A 143 4.52 5.10 -14.59
C LEU A 143 5.31 4.71 -13.34
N GLN A 144 6.61 4.44 -13.50
CA GLN A 144 7.51 4.10 -12.39
C GLN A 144 7.66 5.28 -11.41
N ASP A 145 8.03 6.45 -11.91
CA ASP A 145 8.29 7.65 -11.11
C ASP A 145 7.07 8.10 -10.30
N ILE A 146 5.92 8.23 -10.97
CA ILE A 146 4.68 8.66 -10.30
C ILE A 146 4.24 7.62 -9.27
N THR A 147 4.45 6.33 -9.54
CA THR A 147 4.11 5.27 -8.59
C THR A 147 4.96 5.35 -7.33
N ARG A 148 6.27 5.57 -7.45
CA ARG A 148 7.16 5.73 -6.28
C ARG A 148 6.79 6.96 -5.46
N LYS A 149 6.61 8.12 -6.11
CA LYS A 149 6.17 9.35 -5.44
C LYS A 149 4.87 9.16 -4.66
N HIS A 150 3.92 8.43 -5.23
CA HIS A 150 2.67 8.11 -4.53
C HIS A 150 2.89 7.18 -3.34
N MET A 151 3.79 6.20 -3.44
CA MET A 151 4.18 5.38 -2.29
C MET A 151 4.79 6.23 -1.17
N ASP A 152 5.59 7.25 -1.49
CA ASP A 152 6.14 8.21 -0.52
C ASP A 152 5.04 9.05 0.14
N GLU A 153 4.08 9.55 -0.65
CA GLU A 153 2.92 10.31 -0.17
C GLU A 153 2.08 9.46 0.79
N LEU A 154 1.81 8.21 0.43
CA LEU A 154 1.10 7.27 1.26
C LEU A 154 1.85 6.97 2.57
N GLU A 155 3.16 6.78 2.52
CA GLU A 155 3.97 6.59 3.73
C GLU A 155 3.87 7.81 4.65
N ALA A 156 3.98 9.02 4.09
CA ALA A 156 3.85 10.24 4.87
C ALA A 156 2.48 10.38 5.55
N LEU A 157 1.40 9.90 4.92
CA LEU A 157 0.05 9.93 5.45
C LEU A 157 -0.25 8.84 6.48
N TYR A 158 0.37 7.65 6.34
CA TYR A 158 -0.06 6.44 7.05
C TYR A 158 1.00 5.78 7.95
N LYS A 159 2.26 6.25 7.97
CA LYS A 159 3.34 5.66 8.80
C LYS A 159 3.04 5.59 10.30
N ASP A 160 2.19 6.48 10.81
CA ASP A 160 1.86 6.60 12.25
C ASP A 160 0.45 6.05 12.56
N LYS A 161 -0.12 5.22 11.67
CA LYS A 161 -1.49 4.68 11.81
C LYS A 161 -1.54 3.23 12.30
#